data_AF-A0AAV3YGI2-F1
#
_entry.id   AF-A0AAV3YGI2-F1
#
_cell.length_a   1.000
_cell.length_b   1.000
_cell.length_c   1.000
_cell.angle_alpha   90.00
_cell.angle_beta   90.00
_cell.angle_gamma   90.00
#
_symmetry.space_group_name_H-M   'P 1'
#
loop_
_entity.id
_entity.type
_entity.pdbx_description
1 polymer ?
#
loop_
_entity_poly.entity_id
_entity_poly.type
_entity_poly.pdbx_seq_one_letter_code
_entity_poly.pdbx_strand_id
1 'polypeptide(L)'
;MDWNFQAISDACMKEFGVRPRRDWVKLQYWGTDLSTASNIIFSNGDLDPWSSGGVTKYISESIWTIKIPEGAHHLDLRASNKDDTEYVKDARTREINIIKQWLNLTP
;
A
#
# COMPACT_ATOMS: atom_id res chain seq x y z
N MET A 1 13.08 -17.39 14.19
CA MET A 1 14.31 -16.91 13.52
C MET A 1 14.22 -15.40 13.54
N ASP A 2 15.21 -14.74 14.15
CA ASP A 2 15.20 -13.29 14.27
C ASP A 2 15.88 -12.66 13.06
N TRP A 3 15.36 -11.52 12.61
CA TRP A 3 15.94 -10.76 11.52
C TRP A 3 17.29 -10.15 11.94
N ASN A 4 18.32 -10.28 11.10
CA ASN A 4 19.68 -9.80 11.37
C ASN A 4 20.16 -8.81 10.29
N PHE A 5 20.17 -7.53 10.63
CA PHE A 5 20.63 -6.46 9.72
C PHE A 5 22.10 -6.57 9.35
N GLN A 6 22.97 -6.96 10.29
CA GLN A 6 24.42 -7.00 10.06
C GLN A 6 24.75 -8.04 8.99
N ALA A 7 24.15 -9.22 9.08
CA ALA A 7 24.33 -10.28 8.09
C ALA A 7 23.91 -9.83 6.67
N ILE A 8 22.79 -9.11 6.56
CA ILE A 8 22.32 -8.53 5.28
C ILE A 8 23.30 -7.47 4.77
N SER A 9 23.74 -6.56 5.65
CA SER A 9 24.67 -5.48 5.30
C SER A 9 26.01 -6.02 4.80
N ASP A 10 26.55 -7.06 5.43
CA ASP A 10 27.79 -7.71 4.99
C ASP A 10 27.63 -8.46 3.67
N ALA A 11 26.49 -9.13 3.46
CA ALA A 11 26.17 -9.74 2.17
C ALA A 11 26.08 -8.69 1.05
N CYS A 12 25.39 -7.58 1.27
CA CYS A 12 25.30 -6.49 0.29
C CYS A 12 26.66 -5.85 -0.01
N MET A 13 27.52 -5.67 0.99
CA MET A 13 28.87 -5.14 0.77
C MET A 13 29.69 -6.10 -0.11
N LYS A 14 29.57 -7.41 0.13
CA LYS A 14 30.29 -8.43 -0.63
C LYS A 14 29.82 -8.50 -2.09
N GLU A 15 28.51 -8.41 -2.33
CA GLU A 15 27.92 -8.59 -3.66
C GLU A 15 27.92 -7.30 -4.49
N PHE A 16 27.60 -6.16 -3.86
CA PHE A 16 27.34 -4.90 -4.56
C PHE A 16 28.33 -3.79 -4.20
N GLY A 17 29.28 -4.02 -3.29
CA GLY A 17 30.26 -3.00 -2.87
C GLY A 17 29.66 -1.84 -2.06
N VAL A 18 28.42 -1.99 -1.58
CA VAL A 18 27.68 -0.95 -0.84
C VAL A 18 27.02 -1.52 0.40
N ARG A 19 26.86 -0.68 1.43
CA ARG A 19 26.10 -1.03 2.64
C ARG A 19 24.72 -0.37 2.61
N PRO A 20 23.63 -1.10 2.90
CA PRO A 20 22.28 -0.54 2.94
C PRO A 20 22.17 0.58 3.98
N ARG A 21 21.47 1.66 3.62
CA ARG A 21 21.12 2.74 4.55
C ARG A 21 19.75 2.45 5.16
N ARG A 22 19.72 1.67 6.26
CA ARG A 22 18.49 1.14 6.87
C ARG A 22 17.38 2.18 7.05
N ASP A 23 17.72 3.35 7.56
CA ASP A 23 16.72 4.34 7.98
C ASP A 23 16.38 5.36 6.87
N TRP A 24 17.01 5.25 5.69
CA TRP A 24 16.89 6.24 4.60
C TRP A 24 15.45 6.35 4.07
N VAL A 25 14.77 5.22 3.87
CA VAL A 25 13.39 5.21 3.35
C VAL A 25 12.44 5.94 4.30
N LYS A 26 12.57 5.71 5.62
CA LYS A 26 11.73 6.39 6.62
C LYS A 26 11.98 7.90 6.65
N LEU A 27 13.24 8.32 6.51
CA LEU A 27 13.61 9.74 6.49
C LEU A 27 13.13 10.44 5.22
N GLN A 28 13.28 9.79 4.06
CA GLN A 28 12.97 10.39 2.77
C GLN A 28 11.47 10.42 2.47
N TYR A 29 10.73 9.39 2.89
CA TYR A 29 9.32 9.18 2.52
C TYR A 29 8.37 9.21 3.71
N TRP A 30 8.77 9.88 4.79
CA TRP A 30 7.96 10.20 5.98
C TRP A 30 7.54 9.00 6.86
N GLY A 31 7.69 7.77 6.35
CA GLY A 31 7.35 6.56 7.09
C GLY A 31 5.86 6.51 7.42
N THR A 32 5.53 6.65 8.70
CA THR A 32 4.14 6.62 9.17
C THR A 32 3.51 8.01 9.32
N ASP A 33 4.29 9.09 9.17
CA ASP A 33 3.77 10.46 9.26
C ASP A 33 3.28 10.95 7.90
N LEU A 34 2.07 10.50 7.54
CA LEU A 34 1.42 10.84 6.29
C LEU A 34 0.40 12.00 6.45
N SER A 35 0.45 12.71 7.57
CA SER A 35 -0.56 13.71 7.93
C SER A 35 -0.68 14.88 6.95
N THR A 36 0.40 15.20 6.24
CA THR A 36 0.48 16.28 5.25
C THR A 36 0.25 15.82 3.81
N ALA A 37 0.08 14.50 3.58
CA ALA A 37 -0.21 13.95 2.26
C ALA A 37 -1.70 14.09 1.91
N SER A 38 -2.00 14.05 0.62
CA SER A 38 -3.36 14.18 0.08
C SER A 38 -3.53 13.36 -1.19
N ASN A 39 -4.78 13.01 -1.48
CA ASN A 39 -5.22 12.32 -2.69
C ASN A 39 -4.51 10.97 -2.90
N ILE A 40 -4.51 10.12 -1.87
CA ILE A 40 -3.96 8.77 -1.92
C ILE A 40 -5.03 7.77 -1.51
N ILE A 41 -5.12 6.66 -2.25
CA ILE A 41 -5.87 5.47 -1.84
C ILE A 41 -4.86 4.38 -1.47
N PHE A 42 -4.97 3.87 -0.24
CA PHE A 42 -4.29 2.66 0.21
C PHE A 42 -5.31 1.51 0.25
N SER A 43 -5.34 0.71 -0.81
CA SER A 43 -6.13 -0.54 -0.88
C SER A 43 -5.30 -1.72 -0.35
N ASN A 44 -5.92 -2.58 0.47
CA ASN A 44 -5.27 -3.78 1.00
C ASN A 44 -6.26 -4.95 1.02
N GLY A 45 -5.81 -6.12 0.57
CA GLY A 45 -6.55 -7.37 0.72
C GLY A 45 -6.30 -8.01 2.10
N ASP A 46 -7.34 -8.55 2.73
CA ASP A 46 -7.22 -9.17 4.06
C ASP A 46 -6.42 -10.49 4.04
N LEU A 47 -6.30 -11.14 2.88
CA LEU A 47 -5.48 -12.36 2.70
C LEU A 47 -4.04 -12.04 2.29
N ASP A 48 -3.72 -10.75 2.06
CA ASP A 48 -2.37 -10.33 1.69
C ASP A 48 -1.47 -10.23 2.93
N PRO A 49 -0.39 -11.03 3.05
CA PRO A 49 0.54 -10.89 4.17
C PRO A 49 1.22 -9.50 4.21
N TRP A 50 1.34 -8.81 3.07
CA TRP A 50 1.92 -7.47 2.98
C TRP A 50 1.02 -6.38 3.57
N SER A 51 -0.28 -6.65 3.75
CA SER A 51 -1.23 -5.68 4.34
C SER A 51 -0.82 -5.22 5.74
N SER A 52 -0.11 -6.07 6.49
CA SER A 52 0.44 -5.77 7.81
C SER A 52 1.49 -4.66 7.80
N GLY A 53 2.20 -4.47 6.68
CA GLY A 53 3.16 -3.39 6.47
C GLY A 53 2.58 -2.14 5.81
N GLY A 54 1.31 -2.17 5.40
CA GLY A 54 0.63 -1.09 4.71
C GLY A 54 -0.11 -0.12 5.64
N VAL A 55 -0.81 0.85 5.03
CA VAL A 55 -1.68 1.80 5.73
C VAL A 55 -3.10 1.25 5.79
N THR A 56 -3.55 0.85 6.98
CA THR A 56 -4.86 0.18 7.19
C THR A 56 -5.80 0.95 8.12
N LYS A 57 -5.37 2.12 8.60
CA LYS A 57 -6.11 2.98 9.52
C LYS A 57 -6.27 4.38 8.94
N TYR A 58 -7.31 5.07 9.38
CA TYR A 58 -7.58 6.46 9.01
C TYR A 58 -6.40 7.38 9.35
N ILE A 59 -6.06 8.29 8.43
CA ILE A 59 -5.01 9.31 8.60
C ILE A 59 -5.61 10.72 8.47
N SER A 60 -6.27 11.02 7.34
CA SER A 60 -6.91 12.31 7.06
C SER A 60 -8.06 12.13 6.05
N GLU A 61 -8.89 13.16 5.87
CA GLU A 61 -10.05 13.13 4.96
C GLU A 61 -9.67 12.94 3.48
N SER A 62 -8.43 13.26 3.11
CA SER A 62 -7.92 13.15 1.73
C SER A 62 -7.13 11.85 1.48
N ILE A 63 -6.91 11.05 2.53
CA ILE A 63 -6.23 9.75 2.44
C ILE A 63 -7.25 8.65 2.71
N TRP A 64 -7.54 7.86 1.68
CA TRP A 64 -8.53 6.80 1.72
C TRP A 64 -7.86 5.46 2.05
N THR A 65 -8.44 4.72 2.99
CA THR A 65 -8.06 3.33 3.25
C THR A 65 -9.20 2.41 2.82
N ILE A 66 -8.90 1.47 1.94
CA ILE A 66 -9.88 0.51 1.42
C ILE A 66 -9.40 -0.89 1.78
N LYS A 67 -10.21 -1.61 2.54
CA LYS A 67 -9.98 -3.03 2.82
C LYS A 67 -10.82 -3.86 1.87
N ILE A 68 -10.22 -4.94 1.38
CA ILE A 68 -10.84 -5.87 0.45
C ILE A 68 -10.89 -7.23 1.14
N PRO A 69 -11.99 -7.56 1.84
CA PRO A 69 -12.20 -8.91 2.34
C PRO A 69 -12.06 -9.93 1.20
N GLU A 70 -11.44 -11.06 1.51
CA GLU A 70 -11.12 -12.14 0.55
C GLU A 70 -10.14 -11.73 -0.58
N GLY A 71 -9.68 -10.48 -0.60
CA GLY A 71 -8.63 -10.01 -1.50
C GLY A 71 -7.25 -10.50 -1.04
N ALA A 72 -6.47 -10.99 -1.99
CA ALA A 72 -5.03 -11.20 -1.81
C ALA A 72 -4.24 -9.98 -2.33
N HIS A 73 -2.98 -10.17 -2.70
CA HIS A 73 -2.09 -9.09 -3.12
C HIS A 73 -2.65 -8.28 -4.30
N HIS A 74 -3.00 -7.01 -4.04
CA HIS A 74 -3.51 -5.99 -4.98
C HIS A 74 -4.55 -6.50 -6.01
N LEU A 75 -5.56 -7.25 -5.54
CA LEU A 75 -6.58 -7.86 -6.40
C LEU A 75 -7.42 -6.82 -7.17
N ASP A 76 -7.66 -5.66 -6.57
CA ASP A 76 -8.31 -4.48 -7.15
C ASP A 76 -7.70 -4.05 -8.48
N LEU A 77 -6.37 -4.14 -8.63
CA LEU A 77 -5.67 -3.75 -9.87
C LEU A 77 -5.76 -4.78 -11.01
N ARG A 78 -6.21 -6.01 -10.73
CA ARG A 78 -6.36 -7.03 -11.78
C ARG A 78 -7.55 -6.73 -12.68
N ALA A 79 -7.53 -7.27 -13.89
CA ALA A 79 -8.68 -7.23 -14.78
C ALA A 79 -9.90 -7.91 -14.14
N SER A 80 -11.09 -7.43 -14.48
CA SER A 80 -12.36 -8.00 -14.01
C SER A 80 -12.49 -9.48 -14.38
N ASN A 81 -13.01 -10.26 -13.44
CA ASN A 81 -13.30 -11.68 -13.59
C ASN A 81 -14.74 -11.98 -13.14
N LYS A 82 -15.38 -12.98 -13.75
CA LYS A 82 -16.70 -13.48 -13.35
C LYS A 82 -16.71 -13.97 -11.89
N ASP A 83 -15.58 -14.49 -11.40
CA ASP A 83 -15.40 -15.07 -10.07
C ASP A 83 -14.95 -14.02 -9.04
N ASP A 84 -14.85 -12.74 -9.42
CA ASP A 84 -14.54 -11.67 -8.49
C ASP A 84 -15.63 -11.56 -7.41
N THR A 85 -15.19 -11.47 -6.16
CA THR A 85 -16.06 -11.26 -5.00
C THR A 85 -16.74 -9.90 -5.08
N GLU A 86 -17.85 -9.73 -4.37
CA GLU A 86 -18.49 -8.42 -4.22
C GLU A 86 -17.57 -7.38 -3.58
N TYR A 87 -16.66 -7.81 -2.69
CA TYR A 87 -15.71 -6.94 -1.99
C TYR A 87 -14.74 -6.23 -2.93
N VAL A 88 -14.13 -6.94 -3.90
CA VAL A 88 -13.24 -6.29 -4.87
C VAL A 88 -14.02 -5.43 -5.88
N LYS A 89 -15.26 -5.83 -6.21
CA LYS A 89 -16.15 -5.02 -7.07
C LYS A 89 -16.53 -3.70 -6.41
N ASP A 90 -16.84 -3.71 -5.11
CA ASP A 90 -17.11 -2.50 -4.33
C ASP A 90 -15.85 -1.63 -4.21
N ALA A 91 -14.70 -2.22 -3.88
CA ALA A 91 -13.43 -1.51 -3.78
C ALA A 91 -13.09 -0.74 -5.07
N ARG A 92 -13.14 -1.39 -6.23
CA ARG A 92 -12.94 -0.76 -7.54
C ARG A 92 -13.94 0.36 -7.83
N THR A 93 -15.20 0.17 -7.42
CA THR A 93 -16.24 1.20 -7.58
C THR A 93 -15.92 2.43 -6.74
N ARG A 94 -15.51 2.23 -5.48
CA ARG A 94 -15.09 3.30 -4.57
C ARG A 94 -13.86 4.02 -5.08
N GLU A 95 -12.84 3.29 -5.52
CA GLU A 95 -11.62 3.84 -6.13
C GLU A 95 -11.93 4.74 -7.32
N ILE A 96 -12.74 4.26 -8.27
CA ILE A 96 -13.16 5.05 -9.44
C ILE A 96 -13.90 6.32 -9.02
N ASN A 97 -14.80 6.24 -8.03
CA ASN A 97 -15.55 7.41 -7.57
C ASN A 97 -14.64 8.45 -6.92
N ILE A 98 -13.67 8.02 -6.10
CA ILE A 98 -12.66 8.91 -5.50
C ILE A 98 -11.79 9.57 -6.59
N ILE A 99 -11.31 8.79 -7.56
CA ILE A 99 -10.50 9.31 -8.68
C ILE A 99 -11.31 10.30 -9.51
N LYS A 100 -12.60 10.04 -9.76
CA LYS A 100 -13.50 10.99 -10.44
C LYS A 100 -13.64 12.30 -9.65
N GLN A 101 -13.73 12.24 -8.33
CA GLN A 101 -13.76 13.45 -7.49
C GLN A 101 -12.46 14.26 -7.64
N TRP A 102 -11.29 13.61 -7.62
CA TRP A 102 -10.01 14.29 -7.84
C TRP A 102 -9.90 14.97 -9.21
N LEU A 103 -10.54 14.40 -10.22
CA LEU A 103 -10.59 14.93 -11.58
C LEU A 103 -11.73 15.93 -11.81
N ASN A 104 -12.55 16.24 -10.79
CA ASN A 104 -13.77 17.04 -10.90
C ASN A 104 -14.75 16.51 -11.96
N LEU A 105 -14.90 15.18 -12.05
CA LEU A 105 -15.80 14.49 -12.96
C LEU A 105 -17.11 14.04 -12.29
N THR A 106 -17.32 14.40 -11.02
CA THR A 106 -18.61 14.27 -10.34
C THR A 106 -19.49 15.49 -10.63
N PRO A 107 -20.81 15.33 -10.83
CA PRO A 107 -21.72 16.45 -11.04
C PRO A 107 -21.74 17.45 -9.88
#